data_AF-A0A0A9FQ19-F1
#
_entry.id   AF-A0A0A9FQ19-F1
#
_cell.length_a   1.000
_cell.length_b   1.000
_cell.length_c   1.000
_cell.angle_alpha   90.00
_cell.angle_beta   90.00
_cell.angle_gamma   90.00
#
_symmetry.space_group_name_H-M   'P 1'
#
loop_
_entity.id
_entity.type
_entity.pdbx_description
1 polymer ?
#
loop_
_entity_poly.entity_id
_entity_poly.type
_entity_poly.pdbx_seq_one_letter_code
_entity_poly.pdbx_strand_id
1 'polypeptide(L)'
;MDNVHDIDPTLDLQYMSRLRSKCPSLDDNTTLVEMDPGSFKTFDLSYYTNVAKRRGLFHSDGALLTDGFTRAYVMRHAGGAYKEEFFADFAASMVKMGSVDVLTGSQGEIRKKCNVVN
;
A
#
# COMPACT_ATOMS: atom_id res chain seq x y z
N MET A 1 -18.85 -13.71 -10.16
CA MET A 1 -18.26 -13.51 -8.82
C MET A 1 -19.24 -14.05 -7.79
N ASP A 2 -19.53 -15.35 -7.88
CA ASP A 2 -20.79 -15.91 -7.34
C ASP A 2 -20.55 -16.81 -6.13
N ASN A 3 -19.28 -16.96 -5.71
CA ASN A 3 -18.90 -17.66 -4.50
C ASN A 3 -18.69 -16.65 -3.36
N VAL A 4 -19.50 -16.76 -2.32
CA VAL A 4 -19.42 -15.88 -1.13
C VAL A 4 -18.10 -16.06 -0.35
N HIS A 5 -17.41 -17.18 -0.56
CA HIS A 5 -16.13 -17.50 0.10
C HIS A 5 -14.92 -16.79 -0.55
N ASP A 6 -15.06 -16.21 -1.74
CA ASP A 6 -13.98 -15.48 -2.42
C ASP A 6 -13.99 -13.98 -2.06
N ILE A 7 -14.85 -13.59 -1.12
CA ILE A 7 -14.98 -12.21 -0.65
C ILE A 7 -14.26 -12.11 0.68
N ASP A 8 -13.30 -11.19 0.78
CA ASP A 8 -12.72 -10.82 2.07
C ASP A 8 -13.84 -10.26 2.97
N PRO A 9 -14.25 -10.98 4.03
CA PRO A 9 -15.38 -10.57 4.87
C PRO A 9 -15.04 -9.31 5.68
N THR A 10 -13.77 -8.92 5.70
CA THR A 10 -13.27 -7.76 6.41
C THR A 10 -13.23 -6.50 5.56
N LEU A 11 -13.60 -6.56 4.27
CA LEU A 11 -13.67 -5.43 3.35
C LEU A 11 -15.00 -4.66 3.50
N ASP A 12 -14.96 -3.33 3.45
CA ASP A 12 -16.17 -2.49 3.51
C ASP A 12 -17.12 -2.80 2.33
N LEU A 13 -18.39 -3.10 2.63
CA LEU A 13 -19.36 -3.57 1.63
C LEU A 13 -19.62 -2.55 0.50
N GLN A 14 -19.65 -1.26 0.83
CA GLN A 14 -19.84 -0.21 -0.18
C GLN A 14 -18.62 -0.11 -1.09
N TYR A 15 -17.42 -0.15 -0.52
CA TYR A 15 -16.19 -0.14 -1.29
C TYR A 15 -16.03 -1.41 -2.15
N MET A 16 -16.36 -2.58 -1.60
CA MET A 16 -16.43 -3.84 -2.34
C MET A 16 -17.37 -3.71 -3.55
N SER A 17 -18.59 -3.19 -3.37
CA SER A 17 -19.53 -3.00 -4.47
C SER A 17 -18.96 -2.08 -5.56
N ARG A 18 -18.24 -1.02 -5.17
CA ARG A 18 -17.56 -0.13 -6.12
C ARG A 18 -16.45 -0.84 -6.88
N LEU A 19 -15.61 -1.63 -6.19
CA LEU A 19 -14.55 -2.42 -6.83
C LEU A 19 -15.13 -3.44 -7.81
N ARG A 20 -16.20 -4.17 -7.44
CA ARG A 20 -16.89 -5.10 -8.35
C ARG A 20 -17.43 -4.43 -9.60
N SER A 21 -17.94 -3.21 -9.48
CA SER A 21 -18.42 -2.45 -10.65
C SER A 21 -17.29 -2.04 -11.61
N LYS A 22 -16.06 -1.89 -11.09
CA LYS A 22 -14.87 -1.59 -11.90
C LYS A 22 -14.20 -2.85 -12.45
N CYS A 23 -14.19 -3.93 -11.70
CA CYS A 23 -13.57 -5.20 -12.04
C CYS A 23 -14.66 -6.28 -12.26
N PRO A 24 -15.39 -6.24 -13.39
CA PRO A 24 -16.56 -7.10 -13.61
C PRO A 24 -16.19 -8.57 -13.88
N SER A 25 -14.96 -8.83 -14.33
CA SER A 25 -14.45 -10.17 -14.63
C SER A 25 -13.13 -10.43 -13.91
N LEU A 26 -12.92 -11.68 -13.52
CA LEU A 26 -11.63 -12.15 -12.99
C LEU A 26 -10.57 -12.28 -14.10
N ASP A 27 -11.00 -12.37 -15.36
CA ASP A 27 -10.11 -12.47 -16.52
C ASP A 27 -9.59 -11.09 -16.99
N ASP A 28 -10.11 -9.99 -16.42
CA ASP A 28 -9.66 -8.64 -16.75
C ASP A 28 -8.43 -8.26 -15.91
N ASN A 29 -7.28 -8.20 -16.58
CA ASN A 29 -6.00 -7.79 -16.01
C ASN A 29 -5.54 -6.40 -16.47
N THR A 30 -6.41 -5.64 -17.12
CA THR A 30 -6.08 -4.33 -17.72
C THR A 30 -6.71 -3.16 -16.96
N THR A 31 -7.81 -3.41 -16.25
CA THR A 31 -8.48 -2.37 -15.47
C THR A 31 -7.58 -1.82 -14.38
N LEU A 32 -7.49 -0.49 -14.33
CA LEU A 32 -6.76 0.24 -13.30
C LEU A 32 -7.72 0.82 -12.27
N VAL A 33 -7.37 0.65 -11.00
CA VAL A 33 -8.06 1.27 -9.86
C VAL A 33 -7.07 2.00 -8.97
N GLU A 34 -7.53 3.05 -8.32
CA GLU A 34 -6.72 3.84 -7.41
C GLU A 34 -6.45 3.06 -6.12
N MET A 35 -5.18 2.95 -5.72
CA MET A 35 -4.79 2.36 -4.42
C MET A 35 -5.20 3.24 -3.24
N ASP A 36 -5.31 4.55 -3.46
CA ASP A 36 -5.71 5.55 -2.46
C ASP A 36 -6.82 6.45 -3.02
N PRO A 37 -8.08 5.98 -3.04
CA PRO A 37 -9.18 6.73 -3.66
C PRO A 37 -9.40 8.08 -2.98
N GLY A 38 -9.37 9.16 -3.79
CA GLY A 38 -9.50 10.55 -3.32
C GLY A 38 -8.17 11.30 -3.17
N SER A 39 -7.05 10.59 -3.10
CA SER A 39 -5.70 11.16 -2.92
C SER A 39 -4.64 10.43 -3.78
N PHE A 40 -5.08 9.69 -4.80
CA PHE A 40 -4.22 8.86 -5.66
C PHE A 40 -3.06 9.57 -6.39
N LYS A 41 -2.97 10.91 -6.33
CA LYS A 41 -1.89 11.72 -6.90
C LYS A 41 -1.03 12.41 -5.84
N THR A 42 -1.33 12.23 -4.56
CA THR A 42 -0.68 12.87 -3.42
C THR A 42 -0.12 11.80 -2.49
N PHE A 43 0.95 12.15 -1.77
CA PHE A 43 1.51 11.29 -0.75
C PHE A 43 1.14 11.88 0.62
N ASP A 44 0.18 11.25 1.30
CA ASP A 44 -0.35 11.73 2.59
C ASP A 44 -0.97 10.60 3.43
N LEU A 45 -1.73 10.95 4.46
CA LEU A 45 -2.30 10.02 5.43
C LEU A 45 -3.66 9.42 5.05
N SER A 46 -4.21 9.79 3.89
CA SER A 46 -5.50 9.25 3.44
C SER A 46 -5.43 7.74 3.18
N TYR A 47 -4.26 7.19 2.84
CA TYR A 47 -3.99 5.74 2.85
C TYR A 47 -4.45 5.10 4.18
N TYR A 48 -3.96 5.60 5.33
CA TYR A 48 -4.32 5.05 6.64
C TYR A 48 -5.81 5.28 6.97
N THR A 49 -6.38 6.40 6.51
CA THR A 49 -7.83 6.63 6.62
C THR A 49 -8.63 5.55 5.89
N ASN A 50 -8.19 5.18 4.68
CA ASN A 50 -8.82 4.16 3.87
C ASN A 50 -8.65 2.78 4.49
N VAL A 51 -7.44 2.41 4.94
CA VAL A 51 -7.20 1.14 5.64
C VAL A 51 -8.05 1.03 6.90
N ALA A 52 -8.09 2.05 7.76
CA ALA A 52 -8.91 2.04 8.98
C ALA A 52 -10.41 1.85 8.71
N LYS A 53 -10.90 2.34 7.57
CA LYS A 53 -12.28 2.14 7.10
C LYS A 53 -12.50 0.80 6.41
N ARG A 54 -11.50 -0.10 6.42
CA ARG A 54 -11.52 -1.38 5.69
C ARG A 54 -11.68 -1.19 4.19
N ARG A 55 -11.01 -0.16 3.64
CA ARG A 55 -11.02 0.24 2.23
C ARG A 55 -9.62 0.22 1.61
N GLY A 56 -8.71 -0.58 2.17
CA GLY A 56 -7.45 -0.91 1.50
C GLY A 56 -7.72 -1.75 0.26
N LEU A 57 -6.97 -1.52 -0.82
CA LEU A 57 -7.19 -2.21 -2.09
C LEU A 57 -6.72 -3.66 -2.03
N PHE A 58 -5.54 -3.89 -1.43
CA PHE A 58 -4.96 -5.21 -1.34
C PHE A 58 -5.28 -5.89 0.00
N HIS A 59 -5.32 -7.21 0.00
CA HIS A 59 -5.47 -7.98 1.23
C HIS A 59 -4.37 -7.66 2.25
N SER A 60 -3.14 -7.41 1.78
CA SER A 60 -2.01 -6.99 2.63
C SER A 60 -2.25 -5.66 3.35
N ASP A 61 -3.05 -4.75 2.76
CA ASP A 61 -3.43 -3.50 3.43
C ASP A 61 -4.40 -3.78 4.58
N GLY A 62 -5.41 -4.62 4.33
CA GLY A 62 -6.36 -5.07 5.37
C GLY A 62 -5.68 -5.84 6.49
N ALA A 63 -4.62 -6.59 6.18
CA ALA A 63 -3.85 -7.36 7.15
C ALA A 63 -3.19 -6.48 8.22
N LEU A 64 -2.92 -5.18 7.95
CA LEU A 64 -2.42 -4.23 8.95
C LEU A 64 -3.38 -4.02 10.13
N LEU A 65 -4.64 -4.42 10.02
CA LEU A 65 -5.62 -4.35 11.11
C LEU A 65 -5.68 -5.63 11.96
N THR A 66 -5.00 -6.70 11.53
CA THR A 66 -5.07 -8.03 12.18
C THR A 66 -4.13 -8.15 13.37
N ASP A 67 -2.96 -7.50 13.30
CA ASP A 67 -2.01 -7.43 14.40
C ASP A 67 -2.27 -6.18 15.27
N GLY A 68 -2.12 -6.31 16.59
CA GLY A 68 -2.44 -5.25 17.54
C GLY A 68 -1.51 -4.04 17.43
N PHE A 69 -0.23 -4.28 17.13
CA PHE A 69 0.77 -3.22 17.01
C PHE A 69 0.59 -2.42 15.72
N THR A 70 0.48 -3.11 14.58
CA THR A 70 0.25 -2.44 13.28
C THR A 70 -1.10 -1.74 13.23
N ARG A 71 -2.16 -2.33 13.82
CA ARG A 71 -3.47 -1.68 13.92
C ARG A 71 -3.39 -0.36 14.68
N ALA A 72 -2.64 -0.31 15.79
CA ALA A 72 -2.49 0.91 16.57
C ALA A 72 -1.83 2.02 15.73
N TYR A 73 -0.83 1.68 14.93
CA TYR A 73 -0.17 2.62 14.01
C TYR A 73 -1.16 3.14 12.95
N VAL A 74 -1.92 2.25 12.30
CA VAL A 74 -2.96 2.65 11.32
C VAL A 74 -3.95 3.61 11.95
N MET A 75 -4.50 3.29 13.14
CA MET A 75 -5.51 4.12 13.80
C MET A 75 -4.95 5.48 14.23
N ARG A 76 -3.67 5.55 14.61
CA ARG A 76 -2.99 6.81 14.94
C ARG A 76 -2.97 7.74 13.74
N HIS A 77 -2.58 7.26 12.57
CA HIS A 77 -2.45 8.10 11.38
C HIS A 77 -3.76 8.31 10.60
N ALA A 78 -4.75 7.44 10.77
CA ALA A 78 -6.05 7.53 10.09
C ALA A 78 -6.83 8.82 10.37
N GLY A 79 -6.55 9.50 11.50
CA GLY A 79 -7.16 10.79 11.84
C GLY A 79 -6.49 12.01 11.18
N GLY A 80 -5.37 11.83 10.47
CA GLY A 80 -4.63 12.91 9.80
C GLY A 80 -3.80 13.81 10.72
N ALA A 81 -3.96 13.72 12.05
CA ALA A 81 -3.31 14.60 13.01
C ALA A 81 -1.78 14.39 13.14
N TYR A 82 -1.29 13.19 12.84
CA TYR A 82 0.11 12.79 13.03
C TYR A 82 0.87 12.72 11.69
N LYS A 83 0.71 13.74 10.84
CA LYS A 83 1.34 13.80 9.51
C LYS A 83 2.85 13.85 9.60
N GLU A 84 3.40 14.74 10.43
CA GLU A 84 4.85 14.91 10.56
C GLU A 84 5.54 13.65 11.09
N GLU A 85 4.92 12.96 12.05
CA GLU A 85 5.41 11.69 12.59
C GLU A 85 5.50 10.61 11.50
N PHE A 86 4.44 10.42 10.72
CA PHE A 86 4.47 9.48 9.61
C PHE A 86 5.58 9.79 8.61
N PHE A 87 5.78 11.06 8.24
CA PHE A 87 6.85 11.42 7.30
C PHE A 87 8.24 11.18 7.88
N ALA A 88 8.43 11.39 9.18
CA ALA A 88 9.67 11.05 9.86
C ALA A 88 9.93 9.54 9.86
N ASP A 89 8.93 8.73 10.21
CA ASP A 89 9.01 7.27 10.20
C ASP A 89 9.23 6.71 8.80
N PHE A 90 8.52 7.26 7.81
CA PHE A 90 8.66 6.87 6.41
C PHE A 90 10.07 7.18 5.90
N ALA A 91 10.60 8.36 6.18
CA ALA A 91 11.97 8.73 5.81
C ALA A 91 13.00 7.79 6.46
N ALA A 92 12.88 7.51 7.76
CA ALA A 92 13.75 6.56 8.45
C ALA A 92 13.67 5.15 7.85
N SER A 93 12.47 4.70 7.49
CA SER A 93 12.23 3.40 6.85
C SER A 93 12.87 3.31 5.46
N MET A 94 12.75 4.37 4.65
CA MET A 94 13.34 4.43 3.31
C MET A 94 14.87 4.44 3.35
N VAL A 95 15.48 5.15 4.31
CA VAL A 95 16.94 5.12 4.53
C VAL A 95 17.39 3.71 4.92
N LYS A 96 16.69 3.07 5.85
CA LYS A 96 16.99 1.69 6.27
C LYS A 96 16.86 0.71 5.09
N MET A 97 15.79 0.81 4.30
CA MET A 97 15.58 -0.02 3.12
C MET A 97 16.70 0.18 2.08
N GLY A 98 17.15 1.42 1.86
CA GLY A 98 18.24 1.73 0.93
C GLY A 98 19.62 1.22 1.37
N SER A 99 19.77 0.74 2.60
CA SER A 99 21.02 0.19 3.14
C SER A 99 21.15 -1.33 3.04
N VAL A 100 20.12 -2.02 2.54
CA VAL A 100 20.10 -3.48 2.42
C VAL A 100 21.05 -3.92 1.29
N ASP A 101 22.00 -4.81 1.63
CA ASP A 101 22.92 -5.49 0.70
C ASP A 101 23.63 -4.58 -0.32
N VAL A 102 24.03 -3.37 0.12
CA VAL A 102 24.71 -2.40 -0.73
C VAL A 102 26.10 -2.87 -1.15
N LEU A 103 26.42 -2.69 -2.43
CA LEU A 103 27.77 -2.89 -2.96
C LEU A 103 28.62 -1.65 -2.70
N THR A 104 29.77 -1.82 -2.06
CA THR A 104 30.65 -0.71 -1.65
C THR A 104 32.11 -0.97 -2.05
N GLY A 105 32.93 0.08 -2.03
CA GLY A 105 34.34 -0.02 -2.38
C GLY A 105 34.56 -0.51 -3.82
N SER A 106 35.20 -1.66 -3.97
CA SER A 106 35.46 -2.31 -5.25
C SER A 106 34.42 -3.37 -5.65
N GLN A 107 33.32 -3.50 -4.90
CA GLN A 107 32.24 -4.43 -5.22
C GLN A 107 31.37 -3.89 -6.36
N GLY A 108 31.10 -4.73 -7.37
CA GLY A 108 30.25 -4.37 -8.51
C GLY A 108 30.92 -3.42 -9.51
N GLU A 109 30.12 -2.57 -10.15
CA GLU A 109 30.59 -1.61 -11.14
C GLU A 109 29.69 -0.36 -11.19
N ILE A 110 30.24 0.76 -11.69
CA ILE A 110 29.44 1.93 -12.05
C ILE A 110 28.97 1.75 -13.50
N ARG A 111 27.69 1.42 -13.68
CA ARG A 111 27.11 1.19 -15.01
C ARG A 111 27.04 2.47 -15.84
N LYS A 112 27.46 2.39 -17.11
CA LYS A 112 27.27 3.46 -18.09
C LYS A 112 25.84 3.49 -18.64
N LYS A 113 25.19 2.34 -18.67
CA LYS A 113 23.80 2.15 -19.10
C LYS A 113 23.15 1.17 -18.13
N CYS A 114 22.03 1.54 -17.51
CA CYS A 114 21.44 0.72 -16.44
C CYS A 114 20.95 -0.66 -16.91
N ASN A 115 20.62 -0.79 -18.20
CA ASN A 115 20.01 -1.99 -18.80
C ASN A 115 21.02 -3.01 -19.35
N VAL A 116 22.32 -2.79 -19.20
CA VAL A 116 23.37 -3.72 -19.66
C VAL A 116 24.56 -3.68 -18.69
N VAL A 117 25.26 -4.81 -18.55
CA VAL A 117 26.56 -4.87 -17.87
C VAL A 117 27.59 -4.16 -18.76
N ASN A 118 28.57 -3.47 -18.17
CA ASN A 118 29.57 -2.76 -18.97
C ASN A 118 30.45 -3.68 -19.81
#